data_AF-A0A521XRL9-F1
#
_entry.id   AF-A0A521XRL9-F1
#
_cell.length_a   1.000
_cell.length_b   1.000
_cell.length_c   1.000
_cell.angle_alpha   90.00
_cell.angle_beta   90.00
_cell.angle_gamma   90.00
#
_symmetry.space_group_name_H-M   'P 1'
#
loop_
_entity.id
_entity.type
_entity.pdbx_description
1 polymer ?
#
loop_
_entity_poly.entity_id
_entity_poly.type
_entity_poly.pdbx_seq_one_letter_code
_entity_poly.pdbx_strand_id
1 'polypeptide(L)' 'MEGSLSATEERLRDLMVRGLAGDSAAYHAFLKDLSAHLRAFLRRRLARLPDDVEDLVQETLLAVHNQRHTYATDQPLTAW' A
#
# COMPACT_ATOMS: atom_id res chain seq x y z
N MET A 1 -14.18 15.91 1.83
CA MET A 1 -13.16 14.96 2.34
C MET A 1 -12.89 13.79 1.37
N GLU A 2 -13.42 13.80 0.16
CA GLU A 2 -13.20 12.74 -0.85
C GLU A 2 -11.93 12.97 -1.70
N GLY A 3 -11.52 14.22 -1.92
CA GLY A 3 -10.35 14.54 -2.74
C GLY A 3 -8.99 14.06 -2.17
N SER A 4 -8.89 13.87 -0.85
CA SER A 4 -7.63 13.40 -0.24
C SER A 4 -7.39 11.89 -0.41
N LEU A 5 -8.45 11.09 -0.45
CA LEU A 5 -8.35 9.64 -0.66
C LEU A 5 -7.99 9.33 -2.11
N SER A 6 -8.59 10.05 -3.07
CA SER A 6 -8.23 9.98 -4.50
C SER A 6 -6.76 10.32 -4.72
N ALA A 7 -6.26 11.41 -4.11
CA ALA A 7 -4.87 11.83 -4.28
C ALA A 7 -3.86 10.83 -3.69
N THR A 8 -4.16 10.23 -2.54
CA THR A 8 -3.34 9.15 -1.97
C THR A 8 -3.31 7.94 -2.89
N GLU A 9 -4.47 7.53 -3.40
CA GLU A 9 -4.60 6.38 -4.28
C GLU A 9 -3.85 6.58 -5.60
N GLU A 10 -4.03 7.73 -6.24
CA GLU A 10 -3.32 8.10 -7.46
C GLU A 10 -1.80 8.08 -7.27
N ARG A 11 -1.31 8.61 -6.15
CA ARG A 11 0.12 8.58 -5.80
C ARG A 11 0.64 7.17 -5.60
N LEU A 12 -0.06 6.33 -4.84
CA LEU A 12 0.36 4.94 -4.62
C LEU A 12 0.36 4.16 -5.94
N ARG A 13 -0.65 4.39 -6.81
CA ARG A 13 -0.73 3.76 -8.12
C ARG A 13 0.42 4.16 -9.04
N ASP A 14 0.77 5.45 -9.12
CA ASP A 14 1.94 5.91 -9.89
C ASP A 14 3.22 5.21 -9.46
N LEU A 15 3.48 5.17 -8.15
CA LEU A 15 4.68 4.54 -7.59
C LEU A 15 4.71 3.03 -7.87
N MET A 16 3.57 2.34 -7.75
CA MET A 16 3.45 0.92 -8.07
C MET A 16 3.71 0.64 -9.55
N VAL A 17 3.10 1.40 -10.46
CA VAL A 17 3.26 1.22 -11.91
C VAL A 17 4.71 1.43 -12.33
N ARG A 18 5.37 2.48 -11.81
CA ARG A 18 6.80 2.70 -12.05
C ARG A 18 7.66 1.58 -11.46
N GLY A 19 7.31 1.09 -10.28
CA GLY A 19 7.95 -0.07 -9.66
C GLY A 19 7.87 -1.33 -10.51
N LEU A 20 6.70 -1.61 -11.11
CA LEU A 20 6.51 -2.72 -12.05
C LEU A 20 7.32 -2.55 -13.35
N ALA A 21 7.56 -1.32 -13.77
CA ALA A 21 8.45 -1.00 -14.88
C ALA A 21 9.96 -1.08 -14.53
N GLY A 22 10.32 -1.43 -13.29
CA GLY A 22 11.70 -1.63 -12.85
C GLY A 22 12.30 -0.46 -12.06
N ASP A 23 11.54 0.59 -11.76
CA ASP A 23 12.00 1.69 -10.90
C ASP A 23 11.97 1.27 -9.42
N SER A 24 13.09 0.70 -8.95
CA SER A 24 13.26 0.26 -7.57
C SER A 24 13.06 1.38 -6.54
N ALA A 25 13.37 2.63 -6.88
CA ALA A 25 13.20 3.76 -5.96
C ALA A 25 11.72 4.11 -5.81
N ALA A 26 10.97 4.11 -6.91
CA ALA A 26 9.52 4.26 -6.88
C ALA A 26 8.85 3.12 -6.09
N TYR A 27 9.29 1.88 -6.28
CA TYR A 27 8.75 0.75 -5.55
C TYR A 27 9.06 0.81 -4.04
N HIS A 28 10.25 1.27 -3.66
CA HIS A 28 10.57 1.50 -2.25
C HIS A 28 9.69 2.60 -1.65
N ALA A 29 9.47 3.70 -2.37
CA ALA A 29 8.59 4.77 -1.95
C ALA A 29 7.13 4.28 -1.81
N PHE A 30 6.66 3.42 -2.73
CA PHE A 30 5.35 2.77 -2.64
C PHE A 30 5.20 1.98 -1.34
N LEU A 31 6.14 1.08 -1.03
CA LEU A 31 6.07 0.26 0.19
C LEU A 31 6.09 1.12 1.46
N LYS A 32 6.90 2.19 1.46
CA LYS A 32 6.97 3.13 2.59
C LYS A 32 5.62 3.84 2.80
N ASP A 33 5.06 4.43 1.75
CA ASP A 33 3.80 5.17 1.83
C ASP A 33 2.64 4.22 2.20
N LEU A 34 2.56 3.05 1.57
CA LEU A 34 1.55 2.03 1.88
C LEU A 34 1.63 1.57 3.34
N SER A 35 2.85 1.34 3.87
CA SER A 35 3.03 0.94 5.27
C SER A 35 2.50 1.97 6.26
N ALA A 36 2.65 3.27 5.96
CA ALA A 36 2.12 4.34 6.80
C ALA A 36 0.58 4.35 6.80
N HIS A 37 -0.03 4.13 5.64
CA HIS A 37 -1.49 4.03 5.51
C HIS A 37 -2.05 2.81 6.23
N LEU A 38 -1.43 1.64 6.06
CA LEU A 38 -1.81 0.41 6.75
C LEU A 38 -1.71 0.55 8.27
N ARG A 39 -0.61 1.10 8.80
CA ARG A 39 -0.47 1.37 10.23
C ARG A 39 -1.57 2.28 10.76
N ALA A 40 -1.85 3.39 10.08
CA ALA A 40 -2.89 4.33 10.50
C ALA A 40 -4.29 3.68 10.47
N PHE A 41 -4.57 2.86 9.47
CA PHE A 41 -5.82 2.11 9.36
C PHE A 41 -5.95 1.05 10.46
N LEU A 42 -4.94 0.20 10.62
CA LEU A 42 -4.94 -0.91 11.58
C LEU A 42 -4.92 -0.43 13.02
N ARG A 43 -4.16 0.62 13.37
CA ARG A 43 -4.17 1.20 14.74
C ARG A 43 -5.56 1.69 15.15
N ARG A 44 -6.34 2.24 14.22
CA ARG A 44 -7.73 2.64 14.47
C ARG A 44 -8.65 1.44 14.65
N ARG A 45 -8.41 0.35 13.91
CA ARG A 45 -9.25 -0.86 13.91
C ARG A 45 -8.95 -1.80 15.09
N LEU A 46 -7.69 -1.91 15.47
CA LEU A 46 -7.12 -2.83 16.46
C LEU A 46 -6.66 -2.08 17.71
N ALA A 47 -7.44 -1.09 18.17
CA ALA A 47 -7.07 -0.24 19.30
C ALA A 47 -6.78 -1.03 20.61
N ARG A 48 -7.22 -2.29 20.72
CA ARG A 48 -6.99 -3.18 21.87
C ARG A 48 -5.87 -4.20 21.66
N LEU A 49 -5.28 -4.26 20.46
CA LEU A 49 -4.24 -5.21 20.06
C LEU A 49 -3.14 -4.45 19.31
N PRO A 50 -2.38 -3.59 20.01
CA PRO A 50 -1.37 -2.74 19.36
C PRO A 50 -0.19 -3.54 18.80
N ASP A 51 0.11 -4.70 19.40
CA ASP A 51 1.24 -5.54 19.01
C ASP A 51 1.00 -6.24 17.66
N ASP A 52 -0.24 -6.61 17.34
CA ASP A 52 -0.61 -7.26 16.08
C ASP A 52 -0.51 -6.32 14.85
N VAL A 53 -0.40 -5.00 15.08
CA VAL A 53 -0.42 -4.01 13.99
C VAL A 53 0.80 -4.17 13.08
N GLU A 54 2.01 -4.26 13.64
CA GLU A 54 3.22 -4.31 12.80
C GLU A 54 3.35 -5.65 12.07
N ASP A 55 2.88 -6.75 12.67
CA ASP A 55 2.84 -8.07 12.05
C ASP A 55 1.90 -8.08 10.83
N LEU A 56 0.68 -7.58 10.99
CA LEU A 56 -0.27 -7.46 9.88
C LEU A 56 0.22 -6.54 8.77
N VAL A 57 0.92 -5.45 9.12
CA VAL A 57 1.55 -4.58 8.12
C VAL A 57 2.61 -5.35 7.34
N GLN A 58 3.48 -6.11 8.01
CA GLN A 58 4.49 -6.91 7.33
C GLN A 58 3.88 -7.97 6.42
N GLU A 59 2.92 -8.74 6.91
CA GLU A 59 2.23 -9.78 6.13
C GLU A 59 1.55 -9.19 4.89
N THR A 60 0.88 -8.03 5.05
CA THR A 60 0.23 -7.34 3.94
C THR A 60 1.26 -6.87 2.91
N LEU A 61 2.38 -6.26 3.34
CA LEU A 61 3.43 -5.81 2.42
C LEU A 61 4.09 -6.99 1.68
N LEU A 62 4.26 -8.14 2.35
CA LEU A 62 4.76 -9.36 1.71
C LEU A 62 3.78 -9.89 0.66
N ALA A 63 2.48 -9.95 1.00
CA ALA A 63 1.44 -10.36 0.05
C ALA A 63 1.41 -9.43 -1.18
N VAL A 64 1.42 -8.12 -0.97
CA VAL A 64 1.51 -7.13 -2.03
C VAL A 64 2.77 -7.32 -2.87
N HIS A 65 3.93 -7.53 -2.25
CA HIS A 65 5.17 -7.74 -2.98
C HIS A 65 5.11 -8.99 -3.86
N ASN A 66 4.66 -10.10 -3.31
CA ASN A 66 4.61 -11.38 -4.03
C ASN A 66 3.64 -11.30 -5.21
N GLN A 67 2.49 -10.66 -4.99
CA GLN A 67 1.43 -10.58 -5.99
C GLN A 67 1.55 -9.39 -6.92
N ARG A 68 2.50 -8.47 -6.74
CA ARG A 68 2.60 -7.21 -7.53
C ARG A 68 2.47 -7.39 -9.05
N HIS A 69 2.95 -8.52 -9.57
CA HIS A 69 2.93 -8.85 -10.99
C HIS A 69 1.53 -9.21 -11.53
N THR A 70 0.54 -9.45 -10.66
CA THR A 70 -0.87 -9.70 -11.01
C THR A 70 -1.69 -8.41 -11.05
N TYR A 71 -1.14 -7.29 -10.59
CA TYR A 71 -1.84 -6.02 -10.56
C TYR A 71 -2.15 -5.52 -11.98
N ALA A 72 -3.44 -5.30 -12.24
CA ALA A 72 -3.92 -4.70 -13.48
C ALA A 72 -3.81 -3.17 -13.37
N THR A 73 -2.91 -2.57 -14.14
CA THR A 73 -2.55 -1.14 -13.99
C THR A 73 -3.66 -0.18 -14.37
N ASP A 74 -4.70 -0.64 -15.07
CA ASP A 74 -5.91 0.12 -15.42
C ASP A 74 -6.95 0.17 -14.28
N GLN A 75 -6.76 -0.62 -13.22
CA GLN A 75 -7.62 -0.62 -12.03
C GLN A 75 -7.05 0.25 -10.90
N PRO A 76 -7.87 0.68 -9.93
CA PRO A 76 -7.38 1.19 -8.65
C PRO A 76 -6.60 0.10 -7.88
N LEU A 77 -5.57 0.49 -7.14
CA LEU A 77 -4.90 -0.39 -6.18
C LEU A 77 -5.85 -0.90 -5.11
N THR A 78 -6.77 -0.06 -4.61
CA THR A 78 -7.72 -0.50 -3.57
C THR A 78 -8.73 -1.55 -4.03
N ALA A 79 -8.84 -1.79 -5.34
CA ALA A 79 -9.70 -2.83 -5.92
C ALA A 79 -8.98 -4.19 -6.05
N TRP A 80 -7.65 -4.19 -5.94
CA TRP A 80 -6.78 -5.35 -6.00
C TRP A 80 -6.40 -5.80 -4.57
#